data_AF-A0A7Y7A9J3-F1
#
_entry.id   AF-A0A7Y7A9J3-F1
#
_cell.length_a   1.000
_cell.length_b   1.000
_cell.length_c   1.000
_cell.angle_alpha   90.00
_cell.angle_beta   90.00
_cell.angle_gamma   90.00
#
_symmetry.space_group_name_H-M   'P 1'
#
loop_
_entity.id
_entity.type
_entity.pdbx_description
1 polymer ?
#
loop_
_entity_poly.entity_id
_entity_poly.type
_entity_poly.pdbx_seq_one_letter_code
_entity_poly.pdbx_strand_id
1 'polypeptide(L)'
;MATKIRLQRHGKKGKAFFHLVAADSRAPRDGRYIEKLGTYNPNTNPATIEMDFDRTLHWVQVGAEMTDTARALLSYKGILHKNHLLNGVKKGALTTEQAEEKFAKWLEEKEGKIQGKKDSLMSAEEKAKADRLKAEAELNEARAKEIAAKNAPEVEEATEEAPAAEGEEAPVEEAAPEVEATEEAPAEEEAKDEE
;
A
#
# COMPACT_ATOMS: atom_id res chain seq x y z
N MET A 1 41.27 5.00 -6.49
CA MET A 1 40.14 4.60 -5.61
C MET A 1 39.00 5.55 -5.92
N ALA A 2 37.77 5.05 -6.10
CA ALA A 2 36.69 5.85 -6.71
C ALA A 2 35.44 5.84 -5.83
N THR A 3 35.05 7.01 -5.33
CA THR A 3 33.76 7.18 -4.66
C THR A 3 32.64 7.02 -5.67
N LYS A 4 31.63 6.21 -5.33
CA LYS A 4 30.45 5.99 -6.17
C LYS A 4 29.18 6.43 -5.44
N ILE A 5 28.33 7.16 -6.17
CA ILE A 5 26.95 7.43 -5.78
C ILE A 5 26.12 6.21 -6.17
N ARG A 6 25.55 5.52 -5.18
CA ARG A 6 24.89 4.22 -5.34
C ARG A 6 23.67 4.07 -4.43
N LEU A 7 22.86 3.05 -4.71
CA LEU A 7 21.69 2.69 -3.91
C LEU A 7 22.02 1.50 -2.99
N GLN A 8 21.75 1.65 -1.69
CA GLN A 8 21.75 0.57 -0.70
C GLN A 8 20.32 0.12 -0.41
N ARG A 9 20.07 -1.19 -0.25
CA ARG A 9 18.70 -1.73 -0.16
C ARG A 9 18.28 -1.92 1.30
N HIS A 10 17.59 -0.92 1.85
CA HIS A 10 17.03 -0.93 3.20
C HIS A 10 15.53 -1.19 3.14
N GLY A 11 15.08 -2.46 3.22
CA GLY A 11 13.65 -2.79 3.17
C GLY A 11 13.36 -4.29 3.24
N LYS A 12 12.12 -4.67 3.58
CA LYS A 12 11.71 -6.06 3.77
C LYS A 12 11.59 -6.85 2.45
N LYS A 13 11.38 -8.18 2.54
CA LYS A 13 11.02 -9.00 1.36
C LYS A 13 9.75 -8.43 0.72
N GLY A 14 9.69 -8.38 -0.61
CA GLY A 14 8.55 -7.85 -1.37
C GLY A 14 8.36 -6.32 -1.37
N LYS A 15 8.87 -5.56 -0.38
CA LYS A 15 8.81 -4.08 -0.36
C LYS A 15 10.22 -3.49 -0.28
N ALA A 16 10.77 -3.11 -1.44
CA ALA A 16 12.13 -2.60 -1.55
C ALA A 16 12.16 -1.08 -1.36
N PHE A 17 12.98 -0.58 -0.44
CA PHE A 17 13.24 0.84 -0.23
C PHE A 17 14.76 1.04 -0.22
N PHE A 18 15.21 2.23 -0.64
CA PHE A 18 16.61 2.48 -0.95
C PHE A 18 17.14 3.74 -0.27
N HIS A 19 18.42 3.70 0.07
CA HIS A 19 19.21 4.86 0.48
C HIS A 19 20.18 5.21 -0.64
N LEU A 20 20.17 6.48 -1.06
CA LEU A 20 21.18 7.04 -1.95
C LEU A 20 22.37 7.44 -1.09
N VAL A 21 23.56 6.89 -1.38
CA VAL A 21 24.78 7.15 -0.59
C VAL A 21 25.98 7.41 -1.48
N ALA A 22 26.93 8.21 -0.97
CA ALA A 22 28.30 8.23 -1.43
C ALA A 22 29.11 7.21 -0.61
N ALA A 23 29.78 6.27 -1.29
CA ALA A 23 30.63 5.25 -0.65
C ALA A 23 31.79 4.87 -1.59
N ASP A 24 32.88 4.28 -1.08
CA ASP A 24 33.90 3.74 -1.99
C ASP A 24 33.38 2.56 -2.82
N SER A 25 33.82 2.53 -4.07
CA SER A 25 33.66 1.43 -5.04
C SER A 25 33.81 0.02 -4.49
N ARG A 26 34.73 -0.24 -3.53
CA ARG A 26 35.05 -1.57 -3.00
C ARG A 26 34.20 -2.00 -1.81
N ALA A 27 33.49 -1.07 -1.15
CA ALA A 27 32.66 -1.41 0.00
C ALA A 27 31.47 -2.31 -0.44
N PRO A 28 31.06 -3.33 0.35
CA PRO A 28 29.90 -4.16 0.01
C PRO A 28 28.61 -3.32 -0.07
N ARG A 29 27.58 -3.79 -0.80
CA ARG A 29 26.39 -2.99 -1.18
C ARG A 29 25.81 -2.19 -0.01
N ASP A 30 25.44 -2.88 1.06
CA ASP A 30 24.81 -2.32 2.25
C ASP A 30 25.80 -2.14 3.42
N GLY A 31 27.10 -2.08 3.12
CA GLY A 31 28.15 -1.80 4.10
C GLY A 31 28.32 -0.31 4.38
N ARG A 32 29.38 0.03 5.13
CA ARG A 32 29.75 1.40 5.49
C ARG A 32 29.82 2.31 4.26
N TYR A 33 29.10 3.43 4.34
CA TYR A 33 29.16 4.55 3.40
C TYR A 33 29.93 5.73 4.00
N ILE A 34 30.18 6.76 3.19
CA ILE A 34 30.79 8.03 3.63
C ILE A 34 29.67 8.99 4.05
N GLU A 35 28.67 9.18 3.19
CA GLU A 35 27.57 10.12 3.41
C GLU A 35 26.27 9.57 2.81
N LYS A 36 25.14 9.78 3.51
CA LYS A 36 23.79 9.48 3.01
C LYS A 36 23.23 10.74 2.35
N LEU A 37 22.95 10.64 1.06
CA LEU A 37 22.52 11.76 0.21
C LEU A 37 21.00 11.83 0.05
N GLY A 38 20.27 10.73 0.30
CA GLY A 38 18.82 10.72 0.15
C GLY A 38 18.15 9.36 0.33
N THR A 39 16.87 9.29 -0.05
CA THR A 39 16.02 8.11 -0.05
C THR A 39 15.37 7.90 -1.42
N TYR A 40 14.99 6.66 -1.71
CA TYR A 40 14.18 6.34 -2.88
C TYR A 40 13.17 5.23 -2.57
N ASN A 41 11.89 5.53 -2.78
CA ASN A 41 10.77 4.63 -2.57
C ASN A 41 10.08 4.30 -3.91
N PRO A 42 10.35 3.13 -4.52
CA PRO A 42 9.65 2.68 -5.73
C PRO A 42 8.27 2.06 -5.45
N ASN A 43 7.85 1.92 -4.19
CA ASN A 43 6.56 1.31 -3.84
C ASN A 43 5.40 2.34 -3.84
N THR A 44 5.68 3.63 -4.02
CA THR A 44 4.70 4.70 -4.19
C THR A 44 4.55 5.04 -5.67
N ASN A 45 3.38 5.55 -6.07
CA ASN A 45 3.13 6.05 -7.42
C ASN A 45 2.51 7.45 -7.35
N PRO A 46 3.19 8.51 -7.82
CA PRO A 46 4.58 8.54 -8.29
C PRO A 46 5.59 8.13 -7.21
N ALA A 47 6.75 7.60 -7.65
CA ALA A 47 7.79 7.13 -6.75
C ALA A 47 8.42 8.28 -5.93
N THR A 48 8.50 8.12 -4.61
CA THR A 48 9.01 9.16 -3.71
C THR A 48 10.54 9.21 -3.77
N ILE A 49 11.07 10.41 -4.00
CA ILE A 49 12.51 10.68 -4.12
C ILE A 49 12.83 11.92 -3.28
N GLU A 50 13.57 11.72 -2.20
CA GLU A 50 14.07 12.75 -1.29
C GLU A 50 15.59 12.76 -1.37
N MET A 51 16.22 13.93 -1.46
CA MET A 51 17.68 14.04 -1.50
C MET A 51 18.12 15.43 -1.07
N ASP A 52 19.26 15.50 -0.38
CA ASP A 52 19.97 16.74 -0.17
C ASP A 52 20.58 17.16 -1.52
N PHE A 53 20.05 18.24 -2.08
CA PHE A 53 20.38 18.67 -3.43
C PHE A 53 21.82 19.20 -3.53
N ASP A 54 22.27 20.00 -2.56
CA ASP A 54 23.58 20.66 -2.60
C ASP A 54 24.71 19.75 -2.16
N ARG A 55 24.49 18.86 -1.17
CA ARG A 55 25.45 17.80 -0.83
C ARG A 55 25.61 16.80 -1.96
N THR A 56 24.52 16.41 -2.63
CA THR A 56 24.61 15.54 -3.82
C THR A 56 25.34 16.25 -4.96
N LEU A 57 25.02 17.52 -5.24
CA LEU A 57 25.71 18.31 -6.26
C LEU A 57 27.22 18.44 -5.97
N HIS A 58 27.61 18.65 -4.72
CA HIS A 58 29.01 18.69 -4.30
C HIS A 58 29.76 17.39 -4.65
N TRP A 59 29.21 16.22 -4.29
CA TRP A 59 29.83 14.92 -4.64
C TRP A 59 29.96 14.71 -6.16
N VAL A 60 28.99 15.19 -6.94
CA VAL A 60 29.06 15.14 -8.41
C VAL A 60 30.14 16.07 -8.96
N GLN A 61 30.35 17.26 -8.37
CA GLN A 61 31.42 18.18 -8.76
C GLN A 61 32.82 17.69 -8.34
N VAL A 62 32.92 16.94 -7.24
CA VAL A 62 34.15 16.25 -6.80
C VAL A 62 34.48 15.04 -7.69
N GLY A 63 33.56 14.63 -8.57
CA GLY A 63 33.78 13.56 -9.56
C GLY A 63 33.36 12.17 -9.11
N ALA A 64 32.44 12.04 -8.14
CA ALA A 64 31.91 10.74 -7.74
C ALA A 64 31.13 10.06 -8.89
N GLU A 65 31.48 8.81 -9.19
CA GLU A 65 30.85 8.05 -10.28
C GLU A 65 29.42 7.62 -9.91
N MET A 66 28.46 7.79 -10.83
CA MET A 66 27.08 7.35 -10.62
C MET A 66 26.86 5.92 -11.11
N THR A 67 26.16 5.09 -10.33
CA THR A 67 25.47 3.92 -10.89
C THR A 67 24.29 4.36 -11.76
N ASP A 68 23.84 3.52 -12.68
CA ASP A 68 22.87 3.95 -13.71
C ASP A 68 21.50 4.38 -13.13
N THR A 69 20.95 3.63 -12.19
CA THR A 69 19.71 4.04 -11.49
C THR A 69 19.90 5.33 -10.69
N ALA A 70 21.09 5.56 -10.10
CA ALA A 70 21.39 6.81 -9.42
C ALA A 70 21.47 7.98 -10.42
N ARG A 71 22.10 7.78 -11.59
CA ARG A 71 22.14 8.75 -12.69
C ARG A 71 20.73 9.13 -13.15
N ALA A 72 19.82 8.16 -13.28
CA ALA A 72 18.42 8.41 -13.62
C ALA A 72 17.71 9.29 -12.56
N LEU A 73 17.87 8.98 -11.28
CA LEU A 73 17.29 9.76 -10.17
C LEU A 73 17.85 11.20 -10.11
N LEU A 74 19.17 11.37 -10.28
CA LEU A 74 19.86 12.67 -10.26
C LEU A 74 19.59 13.50 -11.53
N SER A 75 19.27 12.84 -12.65
CA SER A 75 18.76 13.49 -13.85
C SER A 75 17.33 13.99 -13.65
N TYR A 76 16.45 13.14 -13.11
CA TYR A 76 15.05 13.47 -12.82
C TYR A 76 14.90 14.64 -11.83
N LYS A 77 15.76 14.71 -10.82
CA LYS A 77 15.82 15.82 -9.84
C LYS A 77 16.70 17.01 -10.28
N GLY A 78 17.27 17.00 -11.48
CA GLY A 78 17.94 18.16 -12.08
C GLY A 78 19.38 18.44 -11.63
N ILE A 79 19.95 17.65 -10.72
CA ILE A 79 21.34 17.84 -10.23
C ILE A 79 22.35 17.75 -11.37
N LEU A 80 22.15 16.81 -12.30
CA LEU A 80 22.98 16.70 -13.51
C LEU A 80 22.83 17.91 -14.44
N HIS A 81 21.65 18.54 -14.49
CA HIS A 81 21.41 19.74 -15.29
C HIS A 81 22.09 20.96 -14.67
N LYS A 82 21.92 21.22 -13.36
CA LYS A 82 22.64 22.30 -12.66
C LYS A 82 24.16 22.11 -12.72
N ASN A 83 24.67 20.88 -12.58
CA ASN A 83 26.10 20.60 -12.77
C ASN A 83 26.58 20.91 -14.20
N HIS A 84 25.83 20.55 -15.23
CA HIS A 84 26.18 20.90 -16.62
C HIS A 84 26.24 22.43 -16.81
N LEU A 85 25.23 23.16 -16.33
CA LEU A 85 25.17 24.62 -16.43
C LEU A 85 26.33 25.30 -15.68
N LEU A 86 26.63 24.87 -14.44
CA LEU A 86 27.77 25.35 -13.67
C LEU A 86 29.13 25.04 -14.33
N ASN A 87 29.25 23.93 -15.05
CA ASN A 87 30.44 23.64 -15.86
C ASN A 87 30.52 24.48 -17.15
N GLY A 88 29.40 25.06 -17.61
CA GLY A 88 29.39 26.13 -18.61
C GLY A 88 29.88 27.47 -18.05
N VAL A 89 29.44 27.84 -16.84
CA VAL A 89 29.91 29.04 -16.12
C VAL A 89 31.42 28.95 -15.84
N LYS A 90 31.91 27.81 -15.34
CA LYS A 90 33.36 27.54 -15.13
C LYS A 90 34.20 27.63 -16.41
N LYS A 91 33.58 27.58 -17.60
CA LYS A 91 34.22 27.74 -18.91
C LYS A 91 34.01 29.13 -19.53
N GLY A 92 33.37 30.06 -18.81
CA GLY A 92 33.06 31.41 -19.30
C GLY A 92 31.96 31.49 -20.36
N ALA A 93 31.19 30.41 -20.58
CA ALA A 93 30.18 30.35 -21.64
C ALA A 93 28.80 30.89 -21.22
N LEU A 94 28.54 30.99 -19.90
CA LEU A 94 27.32 31.53 -19.28
C LEU A 94 27.72 32.39 -18.07
N THR A 95 26.88 33.36 -17.69
CA THR A 95 26.92 33.94 -16.33
C THR A 95 26.20 33.01 -15.33
N THR A 96 26.44 33.20 -14.03
CA THR A 96 25.74 32.46 -12.96
C THR A 96 24.23 32.68 -13.03
N GLU A 97 23.79 33.92 -13.22
CA GLU A 97 22.37 34.31 -13.34
C GLU A 97 21.69 33.55 -14.49
N GLN A 98 22.31 33.57 -15.68
CA GLN A 98 21.81 32.83 -16.86
C GLN A 98 21.78 31.30 -16.66
N ALA A 99 22.60 30.75 -15.76
CA ALA A 99 22.54 29.34 -15.40
C ALA A 99 21.37 29.06 -14.44
N GLU A 100 21.09 29.97 -13.51
CA GLU A 100 19.99 29.84 -12.54
C GLU A 100 18.63 30.07 -13.20
N GLU A 101 18.47 31.06 -14.09
CA GLU A 101 17.28 31.25 -14.92
C GLU A 101 16.91 30.00 -15.73
N LYS A 102 17.91 29.41 -16.42
CA LYS A 102 17.73 28.20 -17.23
C LYS A 102 17.36 27.00 -16.36
N PHE A 103 17.94 26.90 -15.16
CA PHE A 103 17.61 25.85 -14.21
C PHE A 103 16.21 26.01 -13.60
N ALA A 104 15.79 27.22 -13.26
CA ALA A 104 14.44 27.53 -12.76
C ALA A 104 13.37 27.18 -13.81
N LYS A 105 13.53 27.66 -15.05
CA LYS A 105 12.63 27.32 -16.16
C LYS A 105 12.55 25.81 -16.44
N TRP A 106 13.67 25.09 -16.28
CA TRP A 106 13.69 23.62 -16.37
C TRP A 106 12.91 22.97 -15.23
N LEU A 107 13.02 23.48 -13.99
CA LEU A 107 12.25 22.99 -12.85
C LEU A 107 10.74 23.18 -13.06
N GLU A 108 10.30 24.36 -13.51
CA GLU A 108 8.89 24.64 -13.82
C GLU A 108 8.33 23.67 -14.86
N GLU A 109 9.06 23.44 -15.96
CA GLU A 109 8.66 22.49 -17.01
C GLU A 109 8.55 21.05 -16.47
N LYS A 110 9.44 20.67 -15.54
CA LYS A 110 9.41 19.34 -14.91
C LYS A 110 8.30 19.22 -13.88
N GLU A 111 8.08 20.23 -13.05
CA GLU A 111 7.01 20.25 -12.05
C GLU A 111 5.64 20.18 -12.72
N GLY A 112 5.39 20.96 -13.78
CA GLY A 112 4.15 20.84 -14.57
C GLY A 112 3.96 19.45 -15.17
N LYS A 113 5.02 18.83 -15.71
CA LYS A 113 5.00 17.45 -16.24
C LYS A 113 4.86 16.37 -15.16
N ILE A 114 5.21 16.67 -13.92
CA ILE A 114 5.01 15.80 -12.75
C ILE A 114 3.59 15.96 -12.22
N GLN A 115 3.08 17.19 -12.14
CA GLN A 115 1.74 17.49 -11.64
C GLN A 115 0.67 16.90 -12.56
N GLY A 116 0.72 17.15 -13.88
CA GLY A 116 -0.23 16.53 -14.82
C GLY A 116 -0.21 15.00 -14.82
N LYS A 117 0.90 14.36 -14.39
CA LYS A 117 0.94 12.91 -14.14
C LYS A 117 0.27 12.51 -12.82
N LYS A 118 0.45 13.28 -11.73
CA LYS A 118 -0.32 13.08 -10.49
C LYS A 118 -1.82 13.22 -10.75
N ASP A 119 -2.24 14.28 -11.43
CA ASP A 119 -3.65 14.60 -11.68
C ASP A 119 -4.32 13.49 -12.51
N SER A 120 -3.63 13.01 -13.55
CA SER A 120 -4.07 11.86 -14.35
C SER A 120 -4.16 10.57 -13.54
N LEU A 121 -3.22 10.30 -12.63
CA LEU A 121 -3.26 9.12 -11.74
C LEU A 121 -4.38 9.23 -10.70
N MET A 122 -4.59 10.42 -10.11
CA MET A 122 -5.67 10.67 -9.15
C MET A 122 -7.04 10.47 -9.79
N SER A 123 -7.28 11.05 -10.97
CA SER A 123 -8.54 10.86 -11.72
C SER A 123 -8.78 9.40 -12.10
N ALA A 124 -7.73 8.67 -12.50
CA ALA A 124 -7.81 7.24 -12.78
C ALA A 124 -8.12 6.41 -11.52
N GLU A 125 -7.51 6.73 -10.38
CA GLU A 125 -7.81 6.10 -9.09
C GLU A 125 -9.23 6.39 -8.60
N GLU A 126 -9.69 7.64 -8.71
CA GLU A 126 -11.05 8.06 -8.33
C GLU A 126 -12.10 7.34 -9.18
N LYS A 127 -11.90 7.27 -10.50
CA LYS A 127 -12.76 6.48 -11.39
C LYS A 127 -12.76 4.99 -10.98
N ALA A 128 -11.59 4.38 -10.79
CA ALA A 128 -11.49 2.98 -10.41
C ALA A 128 -12.11 2.67 -9.02
N LYS A 129 -12.08 3.63 -8.09
CA LYS A 129 -12.78 3.54 -6.79
C LYS A 129 -14.30 3.65 -6.99
N ALA A 130 -14.77 4.62 -7.77
CA ALA A 130 -16.19 4.84 -8.04
C ALA A 130 -16.82 3.65 -8.80
N ASP A 131 -16.15 3.13 -9.83
CA ASP A 131 -16.65 1.99 -10.61
C ASP A 131 -16.65 0.69 -9.79
N ARG A 132 -15.69 0.50 -8.87
CA ARG A 132 -15.74 -0.60 -7.89
C ARG A 132 -16.90 -0.47 -6.90
N LEU A 133 -17.14 0.74 -6.37
CA LEU A 133 -18.24 0.98 -5.42
C LEU A 133 -19.62 0.76 -6.06
N LYS A 134 -19.80 1.09 -7.35
CA LYS A 134 -21.02 0.75 -8.10
C LYS A 134 -21.21 -0.76 -8.23
N ALA A 135 -20.18 -1.49 -8.66
CA ALA A 135 -20.25 -2.95 -8.79
C ALA A 135 -20.53 -3.65 -7.44
N GLU A 136 -19.99 -3.11 -6.34
CA GLU A 136 -20.29 -3.59 -4.98
C GLU A 136 -21.74 -3.28 -4.55
N ALA A 137 -22.25 -2.08 -4.87
CA ALA A 137 -23.65 -1.72 -4.62
C ALA A 137 -24.63 -2.58 -5.44
N GLU A 138 -24.37 -2.79 -6.73
CA GLU A 138 -25.18 -3.63 -7.62
C GLU A 138 -25.22 -5.09 -7.14
N LEU A 139 -24.09 -5.66 -6.71
CA LEU A 139 -24.04 -7.01 -6.11
C LEU A 139 -24.79 -7.10 -4.78
N ASN A 140 -24.71 -6.06 -3.94
CA ASN A 140 -25.41 -6.04 -2.66
C ASN A 140 -26.92 -5.82 -2.83
N GLU A 141 -27.35 -5.01 -3.81
CA GLU A 141 -28.75 -4.91 -4.21
C GLU A 141 -29.31 -6.22 -4.77
N ALA A 142 -28.53 -6.93 -5.61
CA ALA A 142 -28.94 -8.23 -6.16
C ALA A 142 -29.16 -9.26 -5.04
N ARG A 143 -28.20 -9.37 -4.10
CA ARG A 143 -28.33 -10.21 -2.89
C ARG A 143 -29.52 -9.81 -2.02
N ALA A 144 -29.74 -8.51 -1.81
CA ALA A 144 -30.87 -8.03 -1.01
C ALA A 144 -32.23 -8.41 -1.65
N LYS A 145 -32.33 -8.34 -2.98
CA LYS A 145 -33.52 -8.77 -3.75
C LYS A 145 -33.71 -10.29 -3.70
N GLU A 146 -32.64 -11.08 -3.78
CA GLU A 146 -32.67 -12.54 -3.60
C GLU A 146 -33.13 -12.94 -2.19
N ILE A 147 -32.58 -12.30 -1.15
CA ILE A 147 -32.96 -12.54 0.25
C ILE A 147 -34.42 -12.11 0.50
N ALA A 148 -34.85 -10.98 -0.06
CA ALA A 148 -36.25 -10.54 0.04
C ALA A 148 -37.22 -11.51 -0.64
N ALA A 149 -36.87 -12.04 -1.83
CA ALA A 149 -37.66 -13.06 -2.51
C ALA A 149 -37.71 -14.38 -1.73
N LYS A 150 -36.63 -14.77 -1.06
CA LYS A 150 -36.56 -15.98 -0.22
C LYS A 150 -37.26 -15.85 1.14
N ASN A 151 -37.46 -14.62 1.62
CA ASN A 151 -38.13 -14.32 2.89
C ASN A 151 -39.60 -13.87 2.72
N ALA A 152 -40.13 -13.86 1.49
CA ALA A 152 -41.54 -13.64 1.23
C ALA A 152 -42.32 -14.95 1.51
N PRO A 153 -43.31 -14.97 2.43
CA PRO A 153 -44.04 -16.19 2.74
C PRO A 153 -45.00 -16.57 1.60
N GLU A 154 -45.15 -17.87 1.35
CA GLU A 154 -46.29 -18.39 0.61
C GLU A 154 -47.57 -18.11 1.41
N VAL A 155 -48.49 -17.36 0.82
CA VAL A 155 -49.85 -17.22 1.35
C VAL A 155 -50.67 -18.37 0.76
N GLU A 156 -50.71 -19.49 1.47
CA GLU A 156 -51.60 -20.60 1.08
C GLU A 156 -53.07 -20.16 1.16
N GLU A 157 -53.82 -20.47 0.10
CA GLU A 157 -55.23 -20.17 -0.05
C GLU A 157 -56.10 -21.16 0.73
N ALA A 158 -56.05 -21.08 2.07
CA ALA A 158 -56.84 -21.91 2.97
C ALA A 158 -58.31 -21.46 3.01
N THR A 159 -59.08 -21.87 2.00
CA THR A 159 -60.53 -21.67 1.92
C THR A 159 -61.29 -23.00 2.06
N GLU A 160 -62.41 -22.94 2.77
CA GLU A 160 -63.48 -23.97 2.93
C GLU A 160 -63.25 -25.19 3.85
N GLU A 161 -64.36 -25.53 4.52
CA GLU A 161 -64.74 -26.77 5.24
C GLU A 161 -63.84 -27.33 6.40
N ALA A 162 -64.39 -27.75 7.55
CA ALA A 162 -65.74 -27.59 8.10
C ALA A 162 -65.73 -27.76 9.64
N PRO A 163 -66.69 -27.17 10.38
CA PRO A 163 -66.82 -27.39 11.83
C PRO A 163 -67.60 -28.68 12.15
N ALA A 164 -67.13 -29.41 13.16
CA ALA A 164 -67.88 -30.44 13.88
C ALA A 164 -67.63 -30.27 15.39
N ALA A 165 -68.65 -30.54 16.21
CA ALA A 165 -68.65 -30.29 17.65
C ALA A 165 -68.87 -31.59 18.46
N GLU A 166 -68.72 -31.48 19.79
CA GLU A 166 -69.04 -32.51 20.80
C GLU A 166 -68.14 -33.78 20.75
N GLY A 167 -67.44 -34.21 21.81
CA GLY A 167 -67.15 -33.62 23.12
C GLY A 167 -67.81 -34.36 24.29
N GLU A 168 -67.03 -35.11 25.08
CA GLU A 168 -67.43 -35.58 26.42
C GLU A 168 -66.21 -35.87 27.35
N GLU A 169 -66.42 -35.57 28.63
CA GLU A 169 -65.76 -35.96 29.90
C GLU A 169 -64.24 -36.31 30.03
N ALA A 170 -63.60 -35.53 30.91
CA ALA A 170 -62.60 -35.97 31.90
C ALA A 170 -63.31 -36.05 33.28
N PRO A 171 -62.74 -36.53 34.43
CA PRO A 171 -61.34 -36.86 34.78
C PRO A 171 -61.22 -38.34 35.29
N VAL A 172 -60.41 -38.84 36.26
CA VAL A 172 -59.52 -38.34 37.34
C VAL A 172 -58.45 -39.39 37.70
N GLU A 173 -57.28 -38.93 38.19
CA GLU A 173 -56.34 -39.61 39.16
C GLU A 173 -55.78 -41.02 38.82
N GLU A 174 -54.64 -41.48 39.36
CA GLU A 174 -53.76 -41.01 40.45
C GLU A 174 -52.27 -41.45 40.22
N ALA A 175 -51.39 -41.22 41.21
CA ALA A 175 -50.10 -41.88 41.48
C ALA A 175 -48.85 -41.58 40.61
N ALA A 176 -48.07 -40.58 41.06
CA ALA A 176 -46.61 -40.71 41.18
C ALA A 176 -46.26 -41.37 42.55
N PRO A 177 -45.07 -41.95 42.78
CA PRO A 177 -43.79 -41.24 42.95
C PRO A 177 -42.68 -41.75 41.98
N GLU A 178 -41.67 -41.00 41.56
CA GLU A 178 -40.65 -40.21 42.30
C GLU A 178 -39.56 -41.06 43.00
N VAL A 179 -38.33 -40.95 42.47
CA VAL A 179 -37.06 -41.17 43.20
C VAL A 179 -35.97 -40.29 42.57
N GLU A 180 -35.26 -39.58 43.46
CA GLU A 180 -34.14 -38.66 43.23
C GLU A 180 -32.90 -39.39 42.62
N ALA A 181 -32.06 -38.71 41.81
CA ALA A 181 -30.73 -38.13 42.15
C ALA A 181 -29.61 -39.16 42.48
N THR A 182 -28.29 -38.88 42.43
CA THR A 182 -27.53 -37.60 42.41
C THR A 182 -26.16 -37.81 41.71
N GLU A 183 -25.43 -36.71 41.43
CA GLU A 183 -23.97 -36.61 41.15
C GLU A 183 -23.38 -37.38 39.94
N GLU A 184 -22.52 -36.84 39.06
CA GLU A 184 -21.54 -35.72 39.07
C GLU A 184 -20.27 -35.93 39.91
N ALA A 185 -19.16 -36.34 39.25
CA ALA A 185 -17.78 -35.89 39.53
C ALA A 185 -16.77 -36.40 38.47
N PRO A 186 -15.72 -35.64 38.08
CA PRO A 186 -14.64 -36.08 37.19
C PRO A 186 -13.23 -36.14 37.82
N ALA A 187 -12.33 -36.93 37.23
CA ALA A 187 -10.85 -36.84 37.25
C ALA A 187 -10.34 -37.72 36.08
N GLU A 188 -9.30 -37.44 35.28
CA GLU A 188 -8.03 -36.68 35.42
C GLU A 188 -6.86 -37.47 36.05
N GLU A 189 -6.13 -38.21 35.20
CA GLU A 189 -4.68 -38.55 35.25
C GLU A 189 -4.34 -39.30 33.93
N GLU A 190 -3.14 -39.34 33.34
CA GLU A 190 -2.10 -38.40 32.89
C GLU A 190 -1.11 -39.28 32.08
N ALA A 191 -0.32 -38.67 31.17
CA ALA A 191 1.02 -39.12 30.70
C ALA A 191 1.22 -40.16 29.57
N LYS A 192 2.34 -39.94 28.85
CA LYS A 192 3.15 -40.81 27.94
C LYS A 192 2.73 -40.87 26.45
N ASP A 193 3.58 -40.43 25.51
CA ASP A 193 4.84 -41.03 24.94
C ASP A 193 4.52 -42.22 24.01
N GLU A 194 5.18 -42.52 22.87
CA GLU A 194 6.25 -41.92 22.03
C GLU A 194 5.70 -41.86 20.56
N GLU A 195 6.29 -41.20 19.56
CA GLU A 195 7.60 -40.52 19.36
C GLU A 195 7.39 -39.07 18.87
#